data_AF-A0A930AJV5-F1
#
_entry.id   AF-A0A930AJV5-F1
#
_cell.length_a   1.000
_cell.length_b   1.000
_cell.length_c   1.000
_cell.angle_alpha   90.00
_cell.angle_beta   90.00
_cell.angle_gamma   90.00
#
_symmetry.space_group_name_H-M   'P 1'
#
loop_
_entity.id
_entity.type
_entity.pdbx_description
1 polymer ?
#
loop_
_entity_poly.entity_id
_entity_poly.type
_entity_poly.pdbx_seq_one_letter_code
_entity_poly.pdbx_strand_id
1 'polypeptide(L)'
;MYELQEKAINAARTVLLNELNCSADRLDPSDMYVVWFCKTLQNWKALVSGVYIRKYIEVTYNGDNGEMYVDVYKKMCNRCLKDGGDEDCQ
;
A
#
# COMPACT_ATOMS: atom_id res chain seq x y z
N MET A 1 17.23 -3.25 -1.80
CA MET A 1 15.97 -3.17 -1.01
C MET A 1 15.21 -1.90 -1.36
N TYR A 2 15.84 -0.72 -1.25
CA TYR A 2 15.24 0.57 -1.60
C TYR A 2 14.68 0.64 -3.04
N GLU A 3 15.42 0.16 -4.05
CA GLU A 3 14.97 0.17 -5.45
C GLU A 3 13.65 -0.59 -5.69
N LEU A 4 13.43 -1.74 -5.04
CA LEU A 4 12.19 -2.51 -5.22
C LEU A 4 11.00 -1.85 -4.51
N GLN A 5 11.25 -1.16 -3.41
CA GLN A 5 10.23 -0.39 -2.70
C GLN A 5 9.82 0.84 -3.51
N GLU A 6 10.77 1.55 -4.13
CA GLU A 6 10.50 2.63 -5.08
C GLU A 6 9.71 2.11 -6.28
N LYS A 7 10.10 0.95 -6.83
CA LYS A 7 9.35 0.29 -7.92
C LYS A 7 7.91 -0.01 -7.51
N ALA A 8 7.68 -0.47 -6.28
CA ALA A 8 6.34 -0.71 -5.75
C ALA A 8 5.52 0.58 -5.64
N ILE A 9 6.09 1.65 -5.09
CA ILE A 9 5.43 2.96 -4.96
C ILE A 9 5.03 3.50 -6.34
N ASN A 10 5.94 3.43 -7.30
CA ASN A 10 5.68 3.91 -8.67
C ASN A 10 4.58 3.11 -9.38
N ALA A 11 4.57 1.79 -9.20
CA ALA A 11 3.51 0.94 -9.74
C ALA A 11 2.14 1.29 -9.12
N ALA A 12 2.06 1.37 -7.79
CA ALA A 12 0.84 1.77 -7.10
C ALA A 12 0.34 3.15 -7.56
N ARG A 13 1.25 4.14 -7.64
CA ARG A 13 0.95 5.49 -8.11
C ARG A 13 0.38 5.50 -9.53
N THR A 14 0.96 4.70 -10.43
CA THR A 14 0.54 4.61 -11.83
C THR A 14 -0.91 4.13 -11.95
N VAL A 15 -1.26 3.07 -11.21
CA VAL A 15 -2.63 2.52 -11.20
C VAL A 15 -3.62 3.51 -10.59
N LEU A 16 -3.25 4.20 -9.51
CA LEU A 16 -4.13 5.21 -8.89
C LEU A 16 -4.43 6.40 -9.82
N LEU A 17 -3.44 6.84 -10.60
CA LEU A 17 -3.60 7.93 -11.56
C LEU A 17 -4.46 7.52 -12.76
N ASN A 18 -4.14 6.37 -13.37
CA ASN A 18 -4.71 5.97 -14.65
C ASN A 18 -6.11 5.34 -14.52
N GLU A 19 -6.33 4.53 -13.49
CA GLU A 19 -7.56 3.73 -13.38
C GLU A 19 -8.60 4.35 -12.45
N LEU A 20 -8.16 5.16 -11.48
CA LEU A 20 -9.04 5.67 -10.43
C LEU A 20 -9.17 7.20 -10.42
N ASN A 21 -8.64 7.90 -11.44
CA ASN A 21 -8.68 9.37 -11.58
C ASN A 21 -8.38 10.11 -10.27
N CYS A 22 -7.45 9.59 -9.47
CA CYS A 22 -7.06 10.25 -8.23
C CYS A 22 -6.24 11.50 -8.54
N SER A 23 -6.47 12.57 -7.78
CA SER A 23 -5.86 13.85 -8.06
C SER A 23 -4.34 13.80 -7.82
N ALA A 24 -3.58 14.24 -8.83
CA ALA A 24 -2.12 14.11 -8.85
C ALA A 24 -1.42 14.88 -7.71
N ASP A 25 -2.06 15.91 -7.16
CA ASP A 25 -1.63 16.68 -5.99
C ASP A 25 -1.56 15.84 -4.70
N ARG A 26 -2.22 14.67 -4.65
CA ARG A 26 -2.24 13.79 -3.46
C ARG A 26 -1.45 12.50 -3.65
N LEU A 27 -0.73 12.39 -4.76
CA LEU A 27 0.00 11.19 -5.16
C LEU A 27 1.48 11.50 -5.42
N ASP A 28 2.06 12.46 -4.70
CA ASP A 28 3.50 12.64 -4.73
C ASP A 28 4.18 11.37 -4.16
N PRO A 29 5.25 10.83 -4.80
CA PRO A 29 5.97 9.68 -4.26
C PRO A 29 6.48 9.89 -2.82
N SER A 30 6.79 11.13 -2.42
CA SER A 30 7.20 11.47 -1.06
C SER A 30 6.08 11.36 -0.02
N ASP A 31 4.81 11.42 -0.45
CA ASP A 31 3.63 11.21 0.37
C ASP A 31 3.19 9.74 0.41
N MET A 32 3.87 8.86 -0.33
CA MET A 32 3.61 7.43 -0.40
C MET A 32 4.70 6.65 0.34
N TYR A 33 4.30 5.55 0.98
CA TYR A 33 5.21 4.73 1.75
C TYR A 33 4.83 3.25 1.69
N VAL A 34 5.84 2.40 1.83
CA VAL A 34 5.68 0.96 1.93
C VAL A 34 5.38 0.60 3.37
N VAL A 35 4.19 0.03 3.60
CA VAL A 35 3.72 -0.46 4.90
C VAL A 35 4.37 -1.81 5.22
N TRP A 36 4.48 -2.67 4.20
CA TRP A 36 5.09 -3.98 4.33
C TRP A 36 5.74 -4.40 3.02
N PHE A 37 6.84 -5.14 3.11
CA PHE A 37 7.57 -5.63 1.96
C PHE A 37 8.15 -7.01 2.25
N CYS A 38 8.05 -7.92 1.28
CA CYS A 38 8.81 -9.16 1.27
C CYS A 38 9.40 -9.45 -0.11
N LYS A 39 10.52 -10.18 -0.11
CA LYS A 39 11.14 -10.71 -1.31
C LYS A 39 11.53 -12.16 -1.06
N THR A 40 11.23 -13.02 -2.01
CA THR A 40 11.69 -14.41 -2.02
C THR A 40 12.15 -14.74 -3.42
N LEU A 41 13.46 -14.99 -3.57
CA LEU A 41 14.09 -15.23 -4.87
C LEU A 41 13.80 -14.07 -5.85
N GLN A 42 13.20 -14.36 -7.00
CA GLN A 42 12.83 -13.42 -8.06
C GLN A 42 11.51 -12.68 -7.76
N ASN A 43 10.69 -13.21 -6.85
CA ASN A 43 9.37 -12.71 -6.54
C ASN A 43 9.40 -11.72 -5.37
N TRP A 44 8.52 -10.72 -5.40
CA TRP A 44 8.34 -9.81 -4.27
C TRP A 44 6.91 -9.29 -4.18
N LYS A 45 6.55 -8.85 -2.98
CA LYS A 45 5.25 -8.25 -2.68
C LYS A 45 5.43 -7.03 -1.78
N ALA A 46 4.64 -6.01 -2.02
CA ALA A 46 4.61 -4.79 -1.22
C ALA A 46 3.18 -4.39 -0.91
N LEU A 47 2.94 -3.93 0.33
CA LEU A 47 1.76 -3.16 0.68
C LEU A 47 2.15 -1.69 0.72
N VAL A 48 1.49 -0.88 -0.09
CA VAL A 48 1.74 0.56 -0.24
C VAL A 48 0.52 1.32 0.28
N SER A 49 0.78 2.47 0.91
CA SER A 49 -0.22 3.44 1.32
C SER A 49 0.35 4.85 1.14
N GLY A 50 -0.44 5.88 1.41
CA GLY A 50 0.05 7.25 1.44
C GLY A 50 -0.65 8.09 2.49
N VAL A 51 -0.06 9.23 2.82
CA VAL A 51 -0.55 10.15 3.86
C VAL A 51 -1.97 10.62 3.53
N TYR A 52 -2.20 10.98 2.27
CA TYR A 52 -3.50 11.46 1.76
C TYR A 52 -4.33 10.38 1.08
N ILE A 53 -3.82 9.14 1.02
CA ILE A 53 -4.44 8.03 0.30
C ILE A 53 -5.27 7.20 1.28
N ARG A 54 -6.60 7.19 1.12
CA ARG A 54 -7.51 6.31 1.90
C ARG A 54 -7.66 4.91 1.30
N LYS A 55 -6.60 4.38 0.71
CA LYS A 55 -6.56 3.08 0.02
C LYS A 55 -5.31 2.31 0.45
N TYR A 56 -5.43 0.99 0.49
CA TYR A 56 -4.27 0.10 0.56
C TYR A 56 -4.04 -0.47 -0.84
N ILE A 57 -2.81 -0.41 -1.30
CA ILE A 57 -2.43 -0.96 -2.60
C ILE A 57 -1.51 -2.14 -2.35
N GLU A 58 -1.87 -3.31 -2.84
CA GLU A 58 -0.96 -4.44 -2.93
C GLU A 58 -0.28 -4.41 -4.30
N VAL A 59 1.04 -4.58 -4.31
CA VAL A 59 1.83 -4.77 -5.51
C VAL A 59 2.51 -6.12 -5.42
N THR A 60 2.21 -7.01 -6.36
CA THR A 60 2.79 -8.35 -6.46
C THR A 60 3.59 -8.46 -7.74
N TYR A 61 4.87 -8.79 -7.63
CA TYR A 61 5.75 -9.01 -8.77
C TYR A 61 6.09 -10.49 -8.92
N ASN A 62 5.76 -11.03 -10.09
CA ASN A 62 6.18 -12.35 -10.53
C ASN A 62 7.49 -12.21 -11.33
N GLY A 63 8.61 -12.59 -10.72
CA GLY A 63 9.91 -12.49 -11.34
C GLY A 63 10.23 -13.59 -12.36
N ASP A 64 9.48 -14.70 -12.35
CA ASP A 64 9.62 -15.76 -13.34
C ASP A 64 9.05 -15.32 -14.70
N ASN A 65 7.94 -14.57 -14.67
CA ASN A 65 7.30 -14.04 -15.87
C ASN A 65 7.63 -12.56 -16.16
N GLY A 66 8.26 -11.85 -15.21
CA GLY A 66 8.55 -10.43 -15.33
C GLY A 66 7.31 -9.52 -15.24
N GLU A 67 6.24 -9.99 -14.59
CA GLU A 67 4.94 -9.33 -14.55
C GLU A 67 4.63 -8.74 -13.18
N MET A 68 3.75 -7.74 -13.16
CA MET A 68 3.30 -7.09 -11.94
C MET A 68 1.79 -6.99 -11.91
N TYR A 69 1.22 -7.31 -10.75
CA TYR A 69 -0.19 -7.22 -10.46
C TYR A 69 -0.38 -6.19 -9.35
N VAL A 70 -1.42 -5.36 -9.47
CA VAL A 70 -1.71 -4.30 -8.53
C VAL A 70 -3.17 -4.38 -8.12
N ASP A 71 -3.40 -4.63 -6.83
CA ASP A 71 -4.74 -4.69 -6.25
C ASP A 71 -4.98 -3.45 -5.40
N VAL A 72 -6.12 -2.78 -5.61
CA VAL A 72 -6.46 -1.55 -4.89
C VAL A 72 -7.66 -1.77 -3.98
N TYR A 73 -7.41 -1.71 -2.67
CA TYR A 73 -8.42 -1.85 -1.63
C TYR A 73 -8.85 -0.49 -1.07
N LYS A 74 -10.15 -0.31 -0.87
CA LYS A 74 -10.70 0.85 -0.15
C LYS A 74 -10.69 0.59 1.35
N LYS A 75 -10.05 1.49 2.12
CA LYS A 75 -10.11 1.41 3.58
C LYS A 75 -11.51 1.79 4.06
N MET A 76 -12.21 0.85 4.70
CA MET A 76 -13.59 1.07 5.17
C MET A 76 -13.67 1.86 6.47
N CYS A 77 -12.89 1.49 7.49
CA CYS A 77 -12.81 2.23 8.74
C CYS A 77 -11.42 2.11 9.39
N ASN A 78 -11.16 2.97 10.37
CA ASN A 78 -10.04 2.86 11.30
C ASN A 78 -10.64 3.04 12.71
N ARG A 79 -10.57 2.01 13.55
CA ARG A 79 -11.11 2.04 14.91
C ARG A 79 -9.96 1.78 15.89
N CYS A 80 -9.73 2.73 16.78
CA CYS A 80 -8.84 2.55 17.92
C CYS A 80 -9.58 1.71 18.96
N LEU A 81 -9.03 0.55 19.31
CA LEU A 81 -9.49 -0.25 20.45
C LEU A 81 -8.50 0.00 21.59
N LYS A 82 -9.01 0.30 22.78
CA LYS A 82 -8.18 0.31 23.98
C LYS A 82 -8.00 -1.12 24.43
N ASP A 83 -6.77 -1.55 24.58
CA ASP A 83 -6.47 -2.84 25.18
C ASP A 83 -6.55 -2.66 26.70
N GLY A 84 -7.54 -3.29 27.35
CA GLY A 84 -7.79 -3.18 28.79
C GLY A 84 -8.63 -1.97 29.22
N GLY A 85 -9.84 -2.27 29.69
CA GLY A 85 -10.72 -1.37 30.42
C GLY A 85 -11.68 -2.16 31.29
N ASP A 86 -11.18 -3.20 31.96
CA ASP A 86 -11.89 -3.84 33.07
C ASP A 86 -11.72 -2.97 34.32
N GLU A 87 -12.41 -1.82 34.38
CA GLU A 87 -12.79 -1.22 35.66
C GLU A 87 -14.24 -0.70 35.53
N ASP A 88 -15.09 -1.27 36.38
CA ASP A 88 -16.47 -0.90 36.73
C ASP A 88 -17.62 -1.32 35.79
N CYS A 89 -17.93 -2.62 35.82
CA CYS A 89 -19.31 -3.04 36.05
C CYS A 89 -19.64 -2.85 37.54
N GLN A 90 -20.33 -1.75 37.87
CA GLN A 90 -21.23 -1.68 39.02
C GLN A 90 -22.65 -1.47 38.52
#